data_AF-A0A497LPP6-F1
#
_entry.id   AF-A0A497LPP6-F1
#
_cell.length_a   1.000
_cell.length_b   1.000
_cell.length_c   1.000
_cell.angle_alpha   90.00
_cell.angle_beta   90.00
_cell.angle_gamma   90.00
#
_symmetry.space_group_name_H-M   'P 1'
#
loop_
_entity.id
_entity.type
_entity.pdbx_description
1 polymer ?
#
loop_
_entity_poly.entity_id
_entity_poly.type
_entity_poly.pdbx_seq_one_letter_code
_entity_poly.pdbx_strand_id
1 'polypeptide(L)'
;PWIDPWTPIGTPISNLFIGWPESSIKALYRPLWVIHLTLAMGSLAVIPYTKLSHLLIGGFLNLLFSRLEAPNTFKPIPEIYKIVEEGGVLGVSKLSEASWRERLDYDSCVECARCHEVCPARISGKPLSPMELMTALRDAMHGGLWDEALTP
;
A
#
# COMPACT_ATOMS: atom_id res chain seq x y z
N PRO A 1 -0.34 40.38 -12.84
CA PRO A 1 -1.63 39.69 -13.06
C PRO A 1 -1.69 38.26 -12.45
N TRP A 2 -1.15 38.05 -11.24
CA TRP A 2 -1.26 36.78 -10.49
C TRP A 2 -1.55 36.99 -8.99
N ILE A 3 -1.66 38.25 -8.55
CA ILE A 3 -2.07 38.59 -7.18
C ILE A 3 -3.57 38.77 -7.26
N ASP A 4 -4.28 37.65 -7.11
CA ASP A 4 -5.72 37.67 -6.90
C ASP A 4 -5.97 37.81 -5.38
N PRO A 5 -6.73 38.82 -4.91
CA PRO A 5 -7.15 38.94 -3.51
C PRO A 5 -7.76 37.65 -2.93
N TRP A 6 -8.25 36.75 -3.78
CA TRP A 6 -8.80 35.45 -3.41
C TRP A 6 -7.75 34.34 -3.19
N THR A 7 -6.45 34.67 -3.14
CA THR A 7 -5.38 33.72 -2.78
C THR A 7 -4.99 33.86 -1.30
N PRO A 8 -5.68 33.15 -0.38
CA PRO A 8 -5.56 33.40 1.07
C PRO A 8 -4.14 33.16 1.61
N ILE A 9 -3.35 32.31 0.94
CA ILE A 9 -1.98 31.99 1.33
C ILE A 9 -0.96 32.71 0.45
N GLY A 10 -1.23 32.81 -0.86
CA GLY A 10 -0.32 33.43 -1.82
C GLY A 10 -0.11 34.92 -1.56
N THR A 11 -1.19 35.65 -1.26
CA THR A 11 -1.13 37.10 -1.04
C THR A 11 -0.30 37.46 0.20
N PRO A 12 -0.54 36.87 1.39
CA PRO A 12 0.32 37.12 2.57
C PRO A 12 1.79 36.76 2.36
N ILE A 13 2.09 35.65 1.68
CA ILE A 13 3.47 35.25 1.40
C ILE A 13 4.14 36.23 0.44
N SER A 14 3.43 36.72 -0.57
CA SER A 14 3.98 37.69 -1.53
C SER A 14 4.37 39.01 -0.87
N ASN A 15 3.66 39.41 0.18
CA ASN A 15 3.94 40.64 0.93
C ASN A 15 5.31 40.63 1.61
N LEU A 16 5.88 39.45 1.91
CA LEU A 16 7.22 39.30 2.48
C LEU A 16 8.33 39.74 1.52
N PHE A 17 8.03 39.82 0.22
CA PHE A 17 9.00 40.18 -0.82
C PHE A 17 8.77 41.61 -1.36
N ILE A 18 7.88 42.40 -0.74
CA ILE A 18 7.70 43.81 -1.08
C ILE A 18 9.02 44.55 -0.87
N GLY A 19 9.45 45.32 -1.87
CA GLY A 19 10.70 46.08 -1.85
C GLY A 19 11.94 45.31 -2.32
N TRP A 20 11.81 44.02 -2.66
CA TRP A 20 12.91 43.27 -3.25
C TRP A 20 13.13 43.66 -4.72
N PRO A 21 14.39 43.75 -5.18
CA PRO A 21 14.69 43.91 -6.60
C PRO A 21 14.16 42.73 -7.44
N GLU A 22 13.65 43.02 -8.64
CA GLU A 22 13.12 42.00 -9.55
C GLU A 22 14.15 40.92 -9.89
N SER A 23 15.43 41.29 -10.02
CA SER A 23 16.53 40.36 -10.26
C SER A 23 16.68 39.33 -9.13
N SER A 24 16.56 39.76 -7.87
CA SER A 24 16.63 38.88 -6.70
C SER A 24 15.44 37.91 -6.66
N ILE A 25 14.24 38.38 -6.98
CA ILE A 25 13.03 37.54 -7.02
C ILE A 25 13.16 36.48 -8.12
N LYS A 26 13.59 36.86 -9.33
CA LYS A 26 13.79 35.92 -10.43
C LYS A 26 14.89 34.90 -10.14
N ALA A 27 15.98 35.34 -9.51
CA ALA A 27 17.09 34.47 -9.10
C ALA A 27 16.65 33.44 -8.05
N LEU A 28 15.70 33.77 -7.19
CA LEU A 28 15.12 32.86 -6.20
C LEU A 28 14.03 31.94 -6.81
N TYR A 29 13.17 32.50 -7.67
CA TYR A 29 12.04 31.78 -8.28
C TYR A 29 12.52 30.59 -9.12
N ARG A 30 13.52 30.79 -9.98
CA ARG A 30 13.96 29.75 -10.92
C ARG A 30 14.47 28.48 -10.24
N PRO A 31 15.39 28.52 -9.26
CA PRO A 31 15.81 27.32 -8.55
C PRO A 31 14.69 26.72 -7.70
N LEU A 32 13.87 27.53 -7.01
CA LEU A 32 12.73 27.00 -6.23
C LEU A 32 11.75 26.22 -7.10
N TRP A 33 11.40 26.78 -8.26
CA TRP A 33 10.48 26.13 -9.18
C TRP A 33 11.07 24.83 -9.75
N VAL A 34 12.34 24.83 -10.16
CA VAL A 34 13.01 23.62 -10.65
C VAL A 34 13.11 22.57 -9.55
N ILE A 35 13.56 22.94 -8.35
CA ILE A 35 13.67 22.02 -7.21
C ILE A 35 12.30 21.45 -6.86
N HIS A 36 11.27 22.27 -6.76
CA HIS A 36 9.91 21.80 -6.47
C HIS A 36 9.41 20.84 -7.55
N LEU A 37 9.59 21.17 -8.83
CA LEU A 37 9.20 20.28 -9.93
C LEU A 37 9.95 18.96 -9.88
N THR A 38 11.27 19.00 -9.66
CA THR A 38 12.10 17.79 -9.55
C THR A 38 11.68 16.94 -8.35
N LEU A 39 11.42 17.56 -7.19
CA LEU A 39 10.93 16.85 -6.01
C LEU A 39 9.54 16.26 -6.24
N ALA A 40 8.63 16.99 -6.90
CA ALA A 40 7.29 16.50 -7.20
C ALA A 40 7.34 15.31 -8.16
N MET A 41 8.06 15.44 -9.28
CA MET A 41 8.20 14.37 -10.27
C MET A 41 8.97 13.17 -9.70
N GLY A 42 10.04 13.43 -8.94
CA GLY A 42 10.81 12.39 -8.25
C GLY A 42 9.96 11.64 -7.23
N SER A 43 9.16 12.36 -6.43
CA SER A 43 8.24 11.76 -5.46
C SER A 43 7.25 10.83 -6.17
N LEU A 44 6.62 11.29 -7.27
CA LEU A 44 5.70 10.46 -8.06
C LEU A 44 6.38 9.20 -8.60
N ALA A 45 7.62 9.31 -9.08
CA ALA A 45 8.37 8.17 -9.62
C ALA A 45 8.74 7.12 -8.55
N VAL A 46 8.99 7.53 -7.29
CA VAL A 46 9.37 6.61 -6.20
C VAL A 46 8.17 6.00 -5.46
N ILE A 47 6.96 6.55 -5.60
CA ILE A 47 5.75 6.01 -4.94
C ILE A 47 5.60 4.48 -5.13
N PRO A 48 5.66 3.90 -6.35
CA PRO A 48 5.44 2.46 -6.51
C PRO A 48 6.53 1.58 -5.86
N TYR A 49 7.70 2.14 -5.58
CA TYR A 49 8.86 1.39 -5.04
C TYR A 49 9.07 1.61 -3.54
N THR A 50 8.27 2.46 -2.90
CA THR A 50 8.41 2.79 -1.48
C THR A 50 7.18 2.32 -0.70
N LYS A 51 7.21 2.45 0.63
CA LYS A 51 6.05 2.19 1.49
C LYS A 51 4.82 3.06 1.15
N LEU A 52 4.97 4.08 0.28
CA LEU A 52 3.87 4.87 -0.24
C LEU A 52 3.03 4.14 -1.30
N SER A 53 3.50 3.02 -1.85
CA SER A 53 2.76 2.22 -2.84
C SER A 53 1.38 1.78 -2.32
N HIS A 54 1.24 1.62 -1.00
CA HIS A 54 -0.03 1.29 -0.36
C HIS A 54 -1.13 2.31 -0.65
N LEU A 55 -0.83 3.58 -0.93
CA LEU A 55 -1.84 4.59 -1.30
C LEU A 55 -2.55 4.21 -2.59
N LEU A 56 -1.81 3.64 -3.55
CA LEU A 56 -2.34 3.21 -4.84
C LEU A 56 -2.96 1.81 -4.74
N ILE A 57 -2.22 0.87 -4.16
CA ILE A 57 -2.61 -0.56 -4.13
C ILE A 57 -3.65 -0.81 -3.03
N GLY A 58 -3.31 -0.55 -1.77
CA GLY A 58 -4.20 -0.77 -0.62
C GLY A 58 -5.27 0.30 -0.45
N GLY A 59 -5.00 1.54 -0.87
CA GLY A 59 -5.93 2.66 -0.81
C GLY A 59 -6.90 2.63 -1.99
N PHE A 60 -6.44 3.06 -3.16
CA PHE A 60 -7.32 3.22 -4.32
C PHE A 60 -7.86 1.90 -4.88
N LEU A 61 -6.99 0.93 -5.22
CA LEU A 61 -7.41 -0.30 -5.88
C LEU A 61 -8.19 -1.23 -4.93
N ASN A 62 -7.66 -1.52 -3.74
CA ASN A 62 -8.32 -2.42 -2.80
C ASN A 62 -9.69 -1.87 -2.36
N LEU A 63 -9.81 -0.56 -2.11
CA LEU A 63 -11.10 0.06 -1.76
C LEU A 63 -12.12 -0.08 -2.89
N LEU A 64 -11.74 0.22 -4.13
CA LEU A 64 -12.62 0.09 -5.29
C LEU A 64 -13.11 -1.34 -5.49
N PHE A 65 -12.24 -2.32 -5.24
CA PHE A 65 -12.56 -3.73 -5.38
C PHE A 65 -12.92 -4.40 -4.05
N SER A 66 -13.26 -3.62 -3.02
CA SER A 66 -13.52 -4.13 -1.66
C SER A 66 -14.73 -5.07 -1.63
N ARG A 67 -14.80 -5.92 -0.59
CA ARG A 67 -15.88 -6.92 -0.48
C ARG A 67 -17.10 -6.20 0.10
N LEU A 68 -18.23 -6.31 -0.59
CA LEU A 68 -19.50 -5.74 -0.12
C LEU A 68 -20.24 -6.67 0.85
N GLU A 69 -19.94 -7.98 0.79
CA GLU A 69 -20.42 -8.98 1.74
C GLU A 69 -19.72 -8.84 3.09
N ALA A 70 -20.45 -9.09 4.19
CA ALA A 70 -19.92 -8.97 5.54
C ALA A 70 -18.69 -9.89 5.77
N PRO A 71 -17.59 -9.39 6.35
CA PRO A 71 -16.34 -10.15 6.54
C PRO A 71 -16.47 -11.33 7.50
N ASN A 72 -17.55 -11.42 8.28
CA ASN A 72 -17.80 -12.50 9.24
C ASN A 72 -18.41 -13.77 8.62
N THR A 73 -18.72 -13.76 7.32
CA THR A 73 -19.26 -14.95 6.64
C THR A 73 -18.16 -15.57 5.80
N PHE A 74 -17.34 -16.44 6.43
CA PHE A 74 -16.50 -17.35 5.65
C PHE A 74 -17.40 -18.22 4.79
N LYS A 75 -17.14 -18.24 3.48
CA LYS A 75 -17.85 -19.17 2.59
C LYS A 75 -17.42 -20.59 2.99
N PRO A 76 -18.37 -21.53 3.15
CA PRO A 76 -18.02 -22.90 3.47
C PRO A 76 -17.15 -23.46 2.35
N ILE A 77 -16.09 -24.19 2.72
CA ILE A 77 -15.27 -24.94 1.78
C ILE A 77 -16.10 -26.15 1.34
N PRO A 78 -16.44 -26.27 0.05
CA PRO A 78 -17.21 -27.42 -0.45
C PRO A 78 -16.47 -28.72 -0.17
N GLU A 79 -17.20 -29.76 0.24
CA GLU A 79 -16.66 -31.12 0.42
C GLU A 79 -15.43 -31.22 1.35
N ILE A 80 -15.27 -30.32 2.32
CA ILE A 80 -14.09 -30.25 3.21
C ILE A 80 -13.70 -31.60 3.83
N TYR A 81 -14.68 -32.40 4.28
CA TYR A 81 -14.40 -33.72 4.87
C TYR A 81 -13.76 -34.68 3.89
N LYS A 82 -14.29 -34.74 2.66
CA LYS A 82 -13.74 -35.58 1.60
C LYS A 82 -12.33 -35.13 1.20
N ILE A 83 -12.11 -33.82 1.08
CA ILE A 83 -10.76 -33.27 0.79
C ILE A 83 -9.78 -33.72 1.87
N VAL A 84 -10.15 -33.62 3.15
CA VAL A 84 -9.27 -34.03 4.25
C VAL A 84 -9.05 -35.54 4.29
N GLU A 85 -10.09 -36.35 4.09
CA GLU A 85 -10.00 -37.83 4.09
C GLU A 85 -9.17 -38.37 2.92
N GLU A 86 -9.25 -37.74 1.75
CA GLU A 86 -8.48 -38.09 0.56
C GLU A 86 -7.06 -37.51 0.57
N GLY A 87 -6.68 -36.76 1.62
CA GLY A 87 -5.36 -36.12 1.74
C GLY A 87 -5.14 -34.94 0.79
N GLY A 88 -6.22 -34.29 0.37
CA GLY A 88 -6.22 -33.12 -0.48
C GLY A 88 -5.76 -31.85 0.23
N VAL A 89 -5.43 -30.83 -0.57
CA VAL A 89 -4.93 -29.54 -0.12
C VAL A 89 -6.11 -28.62 0.23
N LEU A 90 -6.01 -27.92 1.36
CA LEU A 90 -6.94 -26.87 1.75
C LEU A 90 -6.35 -25.48 1.48
N GLY A 91 -7.14 -24.63 0.83
CA GLY A 91 -6.73 -23.26 0.52
C GLY A 91 -5.71 -23.20 -0.62
N VAL A 92 -4.74 -22.30 -0.48
CA VAL A 92 -3.72 -22.00 -1.49
C VAL A 92 -2.40 -22.68 -1.06
N SER A 93 -1.93 -23.66 -1.84
CA SER A 93 -0.61 -24.29 -1.62
C SER A 93 0.52 -23.66 -2.41
N LYS A 94 0.19 -22.97 -3.50
CA LYS A 94 1.13 -22.25 -4.37
C LYS A 94 0.60 -20.86 -4.70
N LEU A 95 1.47 -19.87 -4.86
CA LEU A 95 1.04 -18.52 -5.21
C LEU A 95 0.31 -18.44 -6.57
N SER A 96 0.61 -19.35 -7.50
CA SER A 96 -0.10 -19.45 -8.77
C SER A 96 -1.59 -19.79 -8.61
N GLU A 97 -1.99 -20.43 -7.50
CA GLU A 97 -3.37 -20.77 -7.16
C GLU A 97 -4.13 -19.61 -6.51
N ALA A 98 -3.42 -18.62 -5.96
CA ALA A 98 -4.05 -17.43 -5.38
C ALA A 98 -4.76 -16.63 -6.47
N SER A 99 -5.99 -16.19 -6.20
CA SER A 99 -6.73 -15.28 -7.08
C SER A 99 -6.02 -13.94 -7.20
N TRP A 100 -6.30 -13.21 -8.29
CA TRP A 100 -5.76 -11.85 -8.50
C TRP A 100 -6.08 -10.92 -7.32
N ARG A 101 -7.20 -11.16 -6.64
CA ARG A 101 -7.67 -10.36 -5.52
C ARG A 101 -6.91 -10.67 -4.24
N GLU A 102 -6.65 -11.95 -3.96
CA GLU A 102 -5.81 -12.34 -2.83
C GLU A 102 -4.39 -11.78 -2.98
N ARG A 103 -3.85 -11.81 -4.21
CA ARG A 103 -2.55 -11.17 -4.53
C ARG A 103 -2.56 -9.67 -4.23
N LEU A 104 -3.64 -8.97 -4.60
CA LEU A 104 -3.82 -7.56 -4.27
C LEU A 104 -3.90 -7.33 -2.75
N ASP A 105 -4.56 -8.22 -2.02
CA ASP A 105 -4.64 -8.15 -0.55
C ASP A 105 -3.25 -8.34 0.10
N TYR A 106 -2.39 -9.21 -0.44
CA TYR A 106 -1.00 -9.38 0.03
C TYR A 106 -0.19 -8.08 -0.09
N ASP A 107 -0.29 -7.39 -1.23
CA ASP A 107 0.37 -6.10 -1.48
C ASP A 107 -0.23 -4.93 -0.68
N SER A 108 -1.44 -5.09 -0.14
CA SER A 108 -2.13 -4.04 0.61
C SER A 108 -1.63 -3.91 2.06
N CYS A 109 -0.80 -4.85 2.54
CA CYS A 109 -0.24 -4.80 3.89
C CYS A 109 0.75 -3.63 4.04
N VAL A 110 0.46 -2.74 4.99
CA VAL A 110 1.32 -1.57 5.31
C VAL A 110 2.32 -1.82 6.44
N GLU A 111 2.41 -3.05 6.95
CA GLU A 111 3.30 -3.41 8.07
C GLU A 111 3.10 -2.54 9.33
N CYS A 112 1.87 -2.10 9.60
CA CYS A 112 1.55 -1.25 10.76
C CYS A 112 1.49 -1.99 12.10
N ALA A 113 1.80 -3.29 12.12
CA ALA A 113 1.79 -4.20 13.28
C ALA A 113 0.47 -4.34 14.07
N ARG A 114 -0.60 -3.59 13.76
CA ARG A 114 -1.86 -3.65 14.50
C ARG A 114 -2.45 -5.07 14.56
N CYS A 115 -2.50 -5.77 13.42
CA CYS A 115 -3.01 -7.15 13.38
C CYS A 115 -2.06 -8.17 14.02
N HIS A 116 -0.78 -7.85 14.13
CA HIS A 116 0.22 -8.68 14.80
C HIS A 116 0.04 -8.61 16.32
N GLU A 117 -0.10 -7.40 16.86
CA GLU A 117 -0.18 -7.14 18.30
C GLU A 117 -1.47 -7.66 18.94
N VAL A 118 -2.60 -7.57 18.22
CA VAL A 118 -3.92 -7.95 18.76
C VAL A 118 -4.30 -9.41 18.48
N CYS A 119 -3.45 -10.17 17.78
CA CYS A 119 -3.78 -11.55 17.39
C CYS A 119 -3.82 -12.48 18.62
N PRO A 120 -4.96 -13.13 18.93
CA PRO A 120 -5.05 -14.05 20.07
C PRO A 120 -4.10 -15.25 19.97
N ALA A 121 -3.86 -15.76 18.75
CA ALA A 121 -2.93 -16.86 18.53
C ALA A 121 -1.49 -16.45 18.91
N ARG A 122 -1.06 -15.24 18.52
CA ARG A 122 0.25 -14.73 18.90
C ARG A 122 0.37 -14.45 20.39
N ILE A 123 -0.64 -13.81 20.98
CA ILE A 123 -0.67 -13.49 22.41
C ILE A 123 -0.59 -14.77 23.25
N SER A 124 -1.19 -15.87 22.80
CA SER A 124 -1.08 -17.19 23.45
C SER A 124 0.25 -17.93 23.18
N GLY A 125 1.22 -17.28 22.54
CA GLY A 125 2.55 -17.84 22.28
C GLY A 125 2.64 -18.77 21.07
N LYS A 126 1.58 -18.87 20.24
CA LYS A 126 1.62 -19.66 18.99
C LYS A 126 2.39 -18.87 17.91
N PRO A 127 3.03 -19.57 16.94
CA PRO A 127 3.85 -18.92 15.92
C PRO A 127 3.07 -18.14 14.85
N LEU A 128 1.75 -18.00 14.98
CA LEU A 128 0.92 -17.36 13.96
C LEU A 128 0.91 -15.83 14.12
N SER A 129 1.30 -15.11 13.07
CA SER A 129 1.04 -13.67 12.94
C SER A 129 0.39 -13.37 11.58
N PRO A 130 -0.80 -12.72 11.56
CA PRO A 130 -1.42 -12.30 10.30
C PRO A 130 -0.55 -11.35 9.50
N MET A 131 0.21 -10.46 10.16
CA MET A 131 1.11 -9.54 9.48
C MET A 131 2.23 -10.30 8.77
N GLU A 132 2.92 -11.17 9.51
CA GLU A 132 4.08 -11.92 8.97
C GLU A 132 3.64 -12.84 7.82
N LEU A 133 2.45 -13.43 7.91
CA LEU A 133 1.86 -14.21 6.82
C LEU A 133 1.68 -13.36 5.54
N MET A 134 1.03 -12.20 5.65
CA MET A 134 0.75 -11.35 4.49
C MET A 134 2.05 -10.82 3.86
N THR A 135 3.03 -10.42 4.67
CA THR A 135 4.33 -9.96 4.17
C THR A 135 5.13 -11.09 3.53
N ALA A 136 5.09 -12.31 4.08
CA ALA A 136 5.77 -13.46 3.48
C ALA A 136 5.19 -13.82 2.11
N LEU A 137 3.85 -13.83 1.98
CA LEU A 137 3.17 -14.10 0.70
C LEU A 137 3.48 -13.02 -0.35
N ARG A 138 3.48 -11.76 0.07
CA ARG A 138 3.89 -10.63 -0.76
C ARG A 138 5.34 -10.79 -1.24
N ASP A 139 6.26 -11.04 -0.33
CA ASP A 139 7.68 -11.09 -0.65
C ASP A 139 7.99 -12.29 -1.56
N ALA A 140 7.32 -13.43 -1.35
CA ALA A 140 7.37 -14.57 -2.26
C ALA A 140 6.81 -14.24 -3.66
N MET A 141 5.73 -13.45 -3.72
CA MET A 141 5.13 -12.98 -4.99
C MET A 141 6.09 -12.06 -5.76
N HIS A 142 6.70 -11.06 -5.12
CA HIS A 142 7.70 -10.19 -5.76
C HIS A 142 9.01 -10.91 -6.07
N GLY A 143 9.34 -11.96 -5.30
CA GLY A 143 10.47 -12.85 -5.55
C GLY A 143 10.25 -13.82 -6.70
N GLY A 144 9.03 -13.95 -7.22
CA GLY A 144 8.69 -14.83 -8.34
C GLY A 144 8.52 -16.30 -7.96
N LEU A 145 8.28 -16.62 -6.68
CA LEU A 145 8.12 -17.99 -6.16
C LEU A 145 6.70 -18.51 -6.42
N TRP A 146 6.27 -18.52 -7.68
CA TRP A 146 4.87 -18.76 -8.06
C TRP A 146 4.41 -20.20 -7.82
N ASP A 147 5.25 -21.18 -8.12
CA ASP A 147 4.89 -22.60 -8.11
C ASP A 147 5.56 -23.40 -6.97
N GLU A 148 6.26 -22.69 -6.09
CA GLU A 148 6.84 -23.28 -4.88
C GLU A 148 5.75 -23.57 -3.85
N ALA A 149 5.94 -24.66 -3.11
CA ALA A 149 5.03 -25.02 -2.04
C ALA A 149 5.17 -24.01 -0.89
N LEU A 150 4.07 -23.33 -0.57
CA LEU A 150 3.97 -22.40 0.56
C LEU A 150 3.84 -23.12 1.91
N THR A 151 3.42 -24.38 1.86
CA THR A 151 3.35 -25.27 3.02
C THR A 151 4.47 -26.30 2.92
N PRO A 152 5.22 -26.55 4.01
CA PRO A 152 6.20 -27.63 4.06
C PRO A 152 5.56 -29.02 3.92
#